data_AF-A0A821UZX7-F1
#
_entry.id   AF-A0A821UZX7-F1
#
_cell.length_a   1.000
_cell.length_b   1.000
_cell.length_c   1.000
_cell.angle_alpha   90.00
_cell.angle_beta   90.00
_cell.angle_gamma   90.00
#
_symmetry.space_group_name_H-M   'P 1'
#
loop_
_entity.id
_entity.type
_entity.pdbx_description
1 polymer ?
#
loop_
_entity_poly.entity_id
_entity_poly.type
_entity_poly.pdbx_seq_one_letter_code
_entity_poly.pdbx_strand_id
1 'polypeptide(L)'
;MNNNHSNIENNNNQDFKSINDISQEDPIITEHYRLHQNELAKKLGEYLLKGYCMLFDTCQICNCILLRTPDHQLFCVDCHEIDIENKEIVITNKKKDDIKHSIKRNEYINNYNRLENKLKWAVNELTKSQNPNRINEMCKIITKLAQTIKTLKTQEITYIKIMVRKVAKHVARNKKKYWRKISTKDIEDQLEDVRVQEMTGGRRSEQPDHVLYHIDNERPLGSQSPSTEDMESSSIILRSIPKQRRSLDLNNLNSYKLLQPHSSVPPPSIDSRQPKDPSSKSTKRLIESQKIIETRQATKKKYQTALKQRSEAFKKNALDKVEKLELDDPHVSQSYDLWNTQNKKKQKVQSFIGPELASYLDQVHQTYDWKVPNHIIKKPSKLPAIDKPLPGTSYNPSYDDHQNLLRKAVDVELEKERKELKLQKNLPTLLTQNAAEPIKQSWLKEMSSGLFDNNIEHEQISETNPLSSVSVGKPVKVETKTVQQRNKEKLHKKKQALAKAAKEKRIQDNKLFRIKSIRKEINTEDVKHKQRQEKRKIDYENREKYGTKKFGRYKFEEADLELNLSDEITGNLRTMKTEGNLLHDRFKSLQKRNIIETRIRAKPTKTKMKKYEKRSVREVGENYRPK
;
A
#
# COMPACT_ATOMS: atom_id res chain seq x y z
N MET A 1 -29.75 66.17 30.48
CA MET A 1 -30.88 65.23 30.40
C MET A 1 -30.29 63.89 29.97
N ASN A 2 -29.67 63.15 30.88
CA ASN A 2 -30.25 62.17 31.82
C ASN A 2 -30.75 60.88 31.15
N ASN A 3 -30.05 59.80 31.54
CA ASN A 3 -30.46 58.41 31.74
C ASN A 3 -30.63 57.55 30.48
N ASN A 4 -30.17 56.29 30.36
CA ASN A 4 -29.49 55.24 31.16
C ASN A 4 -30.17 53.90 30.79
N HIS A 5 -29.39 52.82 30.89
CA HIS A 5 -29.74 51.38 30.82
C HIS A 5 -30.01 50.74 29.45
N SER A 6 -29.65 49.47 29.19
CA SER A 6 -28.50 48.60 29.52
C SER A 6 -28.74 47.24 28.84
N ASN A 7 -27.68 46.67 28.26
CA ASN A 7 -27.32 45.23 28.24
C ASN A 7 -28.17 44.14 27.56
N ILE A 8 -27.42 43.18 26.94
CA ILE A 8 -27.61 41.71 26.84
C ILE A 8 -27.84 41.09 25.44
N GLU A 9 -26.79 40.36 25.01
CA GLU A 9 -26.77 39.04 24.34
C GLU A 9 -26.39 38.84 22.85
N ASN A 10 -25.21 38.20 22.73
CA ASN A 10 -24.93 36.95 22.00
C ASN A 10 -24.69 36.96 20.48
N ASN A 11 -23.40 37.06 20.16
CA ASN A 11 -22.75 36.27 19.12
C ASN A 11 -22.89 34.78 19.44
N ASN A 12 -23.48 33.97 18.55
CA ASN A 12 -23.24 32.53 18.47
C ASN A 12 -23.57 31.96 17.08
N ASN A 13 -22.59 31.22 16.54
CA ASN A 13 -22.70 30.08 15.62
C ASN A 13 -22.85 30.31 14.11
N GLN A 14 -21.68 30.43 13.46
CA GLN A 14 -21.39 29.73 12.21
C GLN A 14 -21.22 28.22 12.45
N ASP A 15 -21.41 27.45 11.38
CA ASP A 15 -20.97 26.05 11.16
C ASP A 15 -21.93 24.89 11.50
N PHE A 16 -22.95 24.74 10.65
CA PHE A 16 -23.41 23.41 10.22
C PHE A 16 -22.49 22.89 9.11
N LYS A 17 -21.48 22.09 9.48
CA LYS A 17 -20.83 21.13 8.58
C LYS A 17 -20.78 19.76 9.25
N SER A 18 -21.43 18.83 8.56
CA SER A 18 -21.47 17.39 8.80
C SER A 18 -20.20 16.82 9.46
N ILE A 19 -20.33 16.38 10.70
CA ILE A 19 -19.39 15.45 11.34
C ILE A 19 -19.68 14.07 10.75
N ASN A 20 -18.99 13.75 9.66
CA ASN A 20 -18.83 12.39 9.17
C ASN A 20 -17.37 12.28 8.74
N ASP A 21 -16.48 12.11 9.72
CA ASP A 21 -15.13 11.55 9.55
C ASP A 21 -14.47 11.46 10.94
N ILE A 22 -14.99 10.59 11.82
CA ILE A 22 -14.22 10.11 12.98
C ILE A 22 -13.53 8.82 12.56
N SER A 23 -12.24 8.98 12.35
CA SER A 23 -11.25 7.93 12.17
C SER A 23 -11.31 6.87 13.29
N GLN A 24 -11.64 5.64 12.89
CA GLN A 24 -11.19 4.36 13.45
C GLN A 24 -10.99 4.30 14.98
N GLU A 25 -12.09 4.16 15.72
CA GLU A 25 -12.02 3.56 17.06
C GLU A 25 -11.96 2.02 16.96
N ASP A 26 -11.29 1.38 17.92
CA ASP A 26 -11.20 -0.08 18.01
C ASP A 26 -12.62 -0.70 18.03
N PRO A 27 -12.95 -1.67 17.18
CA PRO A 27 -14.32 -2.23 17.10
C PRO A 27 -14.79 -2.90 18.41
N ILE A 28 -13.85 -3.26 19.29
CA ILE A 28 -14.14 -3.79 20.63
C ILE A 28 -14.68 -2.68 21.56
N ILE A 29 -14.17 -1.46 21.43
CA ILE A 29 -14.63 -0.30 22.20
C ILE A 29 -16.03 0.09 21.73
N THR A 30 -16.25 0.09 20.42
CA THR A 30 -17.58 0.36 19.84
C THR A 30 -18.61 -0.69 20.27
N GLU A 31 -18.23 -1.98 20.32
CA GLU A 31 -19.13 -3.05 20.76
C GLU A 31 -19.42 -2.98 22.26
N HIS A 32 -18.42 -2.71 23.09
CA HIS A 32 -18.62 -2.52 24.53
C HIS A 32 -19.51 -1.31 24.82
N TYR A 33 -19.35 -0.21 24.08
CA TYR A 33 -20.22 0.95 24.18
C TYR A 33 -21.68 0.61 23.81
N ARG A 34 -21.88 -0.20 22.77
CA ARG A 34 -23.21 -0.71 22.38
C ARG A 34 -23.85 -1.58 23.45
N LEU A 35 -23.09 -2.51 24.03
CA LEU A 35 -23.59 -3.40 25.09
C LEU A 35 -23.98 -2.59 26.34
N HIS A 36 -23.15 -1.64 26.74
CA HIS A 36 -23.44 -0.72 27.84
C HIS A 36 -24.70 0.13 27.58
N GLN A 37 -24.84 0.68 26.37
CA GLN A 37 -26.04 1.46 26.00
C GLN A 37 -27.32 0.59 26.02
N ASN A 38 -27.23 -0.67 25.58
CA ASN A 38 -28.35 -1.61 25.64
C ASN A 38 -28.72 -1.98 27.08
N GLU A 39 -27.74 -2.19 27.95
CA GLU A 39 -27.94 -2.51 29.37
C GLU A 39 -28.54 -1.32 30.13
N LEU A 40 -28.03 -0.12 29.87
CA LEU A 40 -28.58 1.14 30.39
C LEU A 40 -30.03 1.37 29.94
N ALA A 41 -30.34 1.14 28.66
CA ALA A 41 -31.70 1.25 28.14
C ALA A 41 -32.66 0.24 28.81
N LYS A 42 -32.19 -0.99 29.08
CA LYS A 42 -32.96 -2.02 29.78
C LYS A 42 -33.27 -1.61 31.22
N LYS A 43 -32.27 -1.10 31.95
CA LYS A 43 -32.42 -0.60 33.32
C LYS A 43 -33.33 0.62 33.42
N LEU A 44 -33.21 1.57 32.50
CA LEU A 44 -34.14 2.70 32.40
C LEU A 44 -35.59 2.21 32.22
N GLY A 45 -35.80 1.21 31.38
CA GLY A 45 -37.11 0.56 31.21
C GLY A 45 -37.65 -0.08 32.49
N GLU A 46 -36.81 -0.82 33.23
CA GLU A 46 -37.18 -1.41 34.51
C GLU A 46 -37.60 -0.35 35.54
N TYR A 47 -36.93 0.80 35.59
CA TYR A 47 -37.25 1.89 36.52
C TYR A 47 -38.51 2.65 36.15
N LEU A 48 -38.76 2.86 34.87
CA LEU A 48 -40.04 3.43 34.40
C LEU A 48 -41.22 2.53 34.80
N LEU A 49 -41.06 1.21 34.68
CA LEU A 49 -42.08 0.24 35.11
C LEU A 49 -42.29 0.22 36.63
N LYS A 50 -41.25 0.55 37.42
CA LYS A 50 -41.34 0.72 38.88
C LYS A 50 -41.94 2.08 39.30
N GLY A 51 -42.35 2.93 38.34
CA GLY A 51 -43.02 4.22 38.63
C GLY A 51 -42.08 5.42 38.77
N TYR A 52 -40.85 5.32 38.28
CA TYR A 52 -39.91 6.46 38.26
C TYR A 52 -40.21 7.36 37.06
N CYS A 53 -40.08 8.68 37.22
CA CYS A 53 -40.39 9.65 36.16
C CYS A 53 -39.12 10.13 35.45
N MET A 54 -39.06 10.01 34.13
CA MET A 54 -37.94 10.52 33.34
C MET A 54 -37.96 12.05 33.27
N LEU A 55 -36.82 12.69 33.53
CA LEU A 55 -36.64 14.14 33.45
C LEU A 55 -35.96 14.54 32.14
N PHE A 56 -36.06 15.82 31.78
CA PHE A 56 -35.33 16.39 30.64
C PHE A 56 -33.86 16.67 30.96
N ASP A 57 -33.51 16.71 32.25
CA ASP A 57 -32.16 17.00 32.72
C ASP A 57 -31.23 15.80 32.59
N THR A 58 -29.98 16.06 32.22
CA THR A 58 -28.92 15.05 32.12
C THR A 58 -27.94 15.15 33.28
N CYS A 59 -27.42 14.01 33.73
CA CYS A 59 -26.39 13.94 34.75
C CYS A 59 -25.11 14.65 34.28
N GLN A 60 -24.51 15.48 35.14
CA GLN A 60 -23.30 16.23 34.82
C GLN A 60 -22.03 15.36 34.71
N ILE A 61 -22.08 14.09 35.14
CA ILE A 61 -20.94 13.18 35.19
C ILE A 61 -20.88 12.29 33.94
N CYS A 62 -21.99 11.61 33.60
CA CYS A 62 -22.05 10.62 32.51
C CYS A 62 -22.94 11.03 31.33
N ASN A 63 -23.61 12.19 31.39
CA ASN A 63 -24.61 12.66 30.44
C ASN A 63 -25.82 11.72 30.23
N CYS A 64 -26.06 10.76 31.14
CA CYS A 64 -27.28 9.96 31.15
C CYS A 64 -28.48 10.79 31.64
N ILE A 65 -29.66 10.51 31.09
CA ILE A 65 -30.93 11.13 31.49
C ILE A 65 -31.22 10.82 32.96
N LEU A 66 -31.64 11.83 33.73
CA LEU A 66 -32.01 11.68 35.13
C LEU A 66 -33.45 11.17 35.28
N LEU A 67 -33.66 10.32 36.28
CA LEU A 67 -34.98 9.87 36.72
C LEU A 67 -35.31 10.53 38.07
N ARG A 68 -36.58 10.78 38.31
CA ARG A 68 -37.11 11.19 39.61
C ARG A 68 -37.71 9.98 40.29
N THR A 69 -37.24 9.66 41.49
CA THR A 69 -37.85 8.63 42.34
C THR A 69 -39.25 9.07 42.79
N PRO A 70 -40.10 8.13 43.24
CA PRO A 70 -41.35 8.48 43.93
C PRO A 70 -41.15 9.46 45.09
N ASP A 71 -39.99 9.39 45.76
CA ASP A 71 -39.57 10.29 46.84
C ASP A 71 -38.99 11.64 46.36
N HIS A 72 -39.18 11.97 45.08
CA HIS A 72 -38.74 13.22 44.44
C HIS A 72 -37.23 13.49 44.41
N GLN A 73 -36.39 12.48 44.60
CA GLN A 73 -34.94 12.60 44.48
C GLN A 73 -34.47 12.37 43.04
N LEU A 74 -33.44 13.09 42.62
CA LEU A 74 -32.79 12.93 41.32
C LEU A 74 -31.88 11.69 41.35
N PHE A 75 -32.13 10.75 40.46
CA PHE A 75 -31.44 9.47 40.39
C PHE A 75 -30.87 9.25 38.99
N CYS A 76 -29.58 8.92 38.92
CA CYS A 76 -28.92 8.56 37.67
C CYS A 76 -28.63 7.06 37.64
N VAL A 77 -29.25 6.35 36.70
CA VAL A 77 -29.08 4.88 36.56
C VAL A 77 -27.64 4.49 36.24
N ASP A 78 -26.95 5.28 35.40
CA ASP A 78 -25.58 4.97 34.96
C ASP A 78 -24.56 5.09 36.10
N CYS A 79 -24.67 6.14 36.93
CA CYS A 79 -23.74 6.41 38.03
C CYS A 79 -24.11 5.74 39.37
N HIS A 80 -25.23 5.03 39.47
CA HIS A 80 -25.62 4.36 40.72
C HIS A 80 -25.68 2.84 40.58
N GLU A 81 -26.01 2.31 39.41
CA GLU A 81 -26.10 0.86 39.20
C GLU A 81 -25.04 0.29 38.27
N ILE A 82 -24.48 1.10 37.37
CA ILE A 82 -23.62 0.62 36.28
C ILE A 82 -22.13 0.97 36.55
N ASP A 83 -21.79 1.43 37.76
CA ASP A 83 -20.46 1.97 38.09
C ASP A 83 -19.28 1.06 37.67
N ILE A 84 -18.56 1.56 36.67
CA ILE A 84 -17.10 1.71 36.53
C ILE A 84 -16.20 0.46 36.49
N GLU A 85 -16.60 -0.73 36.96
CA GLU A 85 -15.69 -1.89 36.98
C GLU A 85 -15.29 -2.34 35.55
N ASN A 86 -16.23 -2.35 34.60
CA ASN A 86 -15.93 -2.85 33.24
C ASN A 86 -15.12 -1.85 32.38
N LYS A 87 -15.24 -0.53 32.63
CA LYS A 87 -14.41 0.51 31.98
C LYS A 87 -13.02 0.56 32.59
N GLU A 88 -12.88 0.40 33.90
CA GLU A 88 -11.57 0.34 34.55
C GLU A 88 -10.83 -0.96 34.23
N ILE A 89 -11.46 -2.13 34.17
CA ILE A 89 -10.73 -3.38 33.91
C ILE A 89 -10.07 -3.38 32.52
N VAL A 90 -10.73 -2.89 31.46
CA VAL A 90 -10.15 -2.90 30.10
C VAL A 90 -9.11 -1.79 29.90
N ILE A 91 -9.36 -0.60 30.44
CA ILE A 91 -8.43 0.54 30.34
C ILE A 91 -7.24 0.34 31.28
N THR A 92 -7.44 -0.21 32.48
CA THR A 92 -6.35 -0.59 33.40
C THR A 92 -5.58 -1.78 32.87
N ASN A 93 -6.17 -2.76 32.16
CA ASN A 93 -5.41 -3.87 31.59
C ASN A 93 -4.55 -3.43 30.40
N LYS A 94 -5.05 -2.58 29.49
CA LYS A 94 -4.23 -1.98 28.41
C LYS A 94 -3.13 -1.07 28.99
N LYS A 95 -3.47 -0.20 29.96
CA LYS A 95 -2.47 0.66 30.63
C LYS A 95 -1.47 -0.16 31.47
N LYS A 96 -1.88 -1.20 32.20
CA LYS A 96 -1.01 -2.11 32.97
C LYS A 96 -0.07 -2.86 32.05
N ASP A 97 -0.56 -3.35 30.91
CA ASP A 97 0.28 -3.98 29.91
C ASP A 97 1.28 -2.94 29.37
N ASP A 98 0.85 -1.80 28.86
CA ASP A 98 1.74 -0.77 28.30
C ASP A 98 2.79 -0.28 29.32
N ILE A 99 2.40 -0.11 30.59
CA ILE A 99 3.31 0.21 31.71
C ILE A 99 4.29 -0.94 31.95
N LYS A 100 3.85 -2.20 31.99
CA LYS A 100 4.71 -3.39 32.17
C LYS A 100 5.71 -3.56 31.02
N HIS A 101 5.32 -3.21 29.79
CA HIS A 101 6.21 -3.19 28.63
C HIS A 101 7.22 -2.04 28.69
N SER A 102 6.78 -0.86 29.13
CA SER A 102 7.64 0.30 29.34
C SER A 102 8.70 0.01 30.42
N ILE A 103 8.29 -0.58 31.55
CA ILE A 103 9.20 -1.00 32.63
C ILE A 103 10.23 -2.02 32.13
N LYS A 104 9.79 -3.09 31.44
CA LYS A 104 10.73 -4.08 30.87
C LYS A 104 11.67 -3.49 29.82
N ARG A 105 11.20 -2.58 28.98
CA ARG A 105 12.05 -1.88 27.99
C ARG A 105 13.09 -1.01 28.71
N ASN A 106 12.69 -0.27 29.74
CA ASN A 106 13.59 0.56 30.53
C ASN A 106 14.60 -0.30 31.30
N GLU A 107 14.21 -1.48 31.77
CA GLU A 107 15.10 -2.46 32.41
C GLU A 107 16.18 -2.96 31.44
N TYR A 108 15.83 -3.30 30.19
CA TYR A 108 16.83 -3.66 29.17
C TYR A 108 17.79 -2.50 28.87
N ILE A 109 17.27 -1.27 28.71
CA ILE A 109 18.08 -0.07 28.46
C ILE A 109 19.07 0.18 29.61
N ASN A 110 18.60 0.10 30.85
CA ASN A 110 19.43 0.29 32.04
C ASN A 110 20.52 -0.80 32.15
N ASN A 111 20.18 -2.05 31.83
CA ASN A 111 21.14 -3.16 31.80
C ASN A 111 22.21 -2.96 30.70
N TYR A 112 21.85 -2.48 29.52
CA TYR A 112 22.82 -2.14 28.48
C TYR A 112 23.73 -0.99 28.89
N ASN A 113 23.19 0.09 29.44
CA ASN A 113 23.99 1.23 29.91
C ASN A 113 25.00 0.79 30.98
N ARG A 114 24.59 -0.09 31.91
CA ARG A 114 25.48 -0.66 32.94
C ARG A 114 26.59 -1.51 32.33
N LEU A 115 26.28 -2.34 31.33
CA LEU A 115 27.27 -3.18 30.65
C LEU A 115 28.21 -2.36 29.76
N GLU A 116 27.70 -1.32 29.10
CA GLU A 116 28.49 -0.40 28.29
C GLU A 116 29.48 0.39 29.16
N ASN A 117 29.05 0.85 30.33
CA ASN A 117 29.93 1.52 31.29
C ASN A 117 31.03 0.56 31.81
N LYS A 118 30.69 -0.70 32.10
CA LYS A 118 31.67 -1.74 32.48
C LYS A 118 32.65 -2.06 31.34
N LEU A 119 32.18 -2.07 30.09
CA LEU A 119 33.04 -2.26 28.92
C LEU A 119 33.96 -1.05 28.71
N LYS A 120 33.44 0.17 28.81
CA LYS A 120 34.24 1.40 28.72
C LYS A 120 35.33 1.43 29.79
N TRP A 121 34.98 1.07 31.02
CA TRP A 121 35.94 0.91 32.10
C TRP A 121 36.99 -0.17 31.78
N ALA A 122 36.57 -1.35 31.33
CA ALA A 122 37.49 -2.44 31.05
C ALA A 122 38.45 -2.15 29.89
N VAL A 123 37.97 -1.47 28.85
CA VAL A 123 38.79 -1.01 27.71
C VAL A 123 39.77 0.08 28.14
N ASN A 124 39.34 1.04 28.97
CA ASN A 124 40.21 2.10 29.50
C ASN A 124 41.33 1.51 30.40
N GLU A 125 41.01 0.47 31.18
CA GLU A 125 42.00 -0.22 32.02
C GLU A 125 42.99 -1.06 31.20
N LEU A 126 42.54 -1.66 30.09
CA LEU A 126 43.42 -2.31 29.10
C LEU A 126 44.38 -1.32 28.45
N THR A 127 43.93 -0.11 28.14
CA THR A 127 44.82 0.91 27.55
C THR A 127 45.86 1.44 28.53
N LYS A 128 45.64 1.29 29.84
CA LYS A 128 46.54 1.78 30.90
C LYS A 128 47.49 0.71 31.46
N SER A 129 47.20 -0.58 31.28
CA SER A 129 47.96 -1.66 31.91
C SER A 129 49.09 -2.17 31.01
N GLN A 130 50.30 -2.26 31.57
CA GLN A 130 51.48 -2.86 30.92
C GLN A 130 51.73 -4.31 31.37
N ASN A 131 51.02 -4.79 32.40
CA ASN A 131 51.20 -6.12 32.98
C ASN A 131 50.42 -7.20 32.20
N PRO A 132 51.07 -8.26 31.69
CA PRO A 132 50.44 -9.26 30.81
C PRO A 132 49.33 -10.07 31.50
N ASN A 133 49.46 -10.35 32.80
CA ASN A 133 48.44 -11.07 33.56
C ASN A 133 47.15 -10.25 33.72
N ARG A 134 47.27 -8.93 33.98
CA ARG A 134 46.13 -8.02 34.12
C ARG A 134 45.44 -7.79 32.77
N ILE A 135 46.20 -7.71 31.68
CA ILE A 135 45.66 -7.68 30.31
C ILE A 135 44.84 -8.94 30.02
N ASN A 136 45.35 -10.13 30.38
CA ASN A 136 44.63 -11.39 30.20
C ASN A 136 43.34 -11.47 31.03
N GLU A 137 43.33 -10.97 32.26
CA GLU A 137 42.12 -10.87 33.08
C GLU A 137 41.09 -9.91 32.48
N MET A 138 41.52 -8.74 32.01
CA MET A 138 40.63 -7.77 31.37
C MET A 138 40.05 -8.30 30.05
N CYS A 139 40.83 -9.04 29.26
CA CYS A 139 40.34 -9.75 28.07
C CYS A 139 39.28 -10.82 28.42
N LYS A 140 39.44 -11.56 29.53
CA LYS A 140 38.43 -12.49 30.04
C LYS A 140 37.15 -11.75 30.50
N ILE A 141 37.28 -10.58 31.11
CA ILE A 141 36.14 -9.76 31.52
C ILE A 141 35.39 -9.22 30.29
N ILE A 142 36.09 -8.69 29.28
CA ILE A 142 35.49 -8.19 28.04
C ILE A 142 34.76 -9.30 27.28
N THR A 143 35.35 -10.50 27.18
CA THR A 143 34.70 -11.64 26.52
C THR A 143 33.43 -12.09 27.25
N LYS A 144 33.44 -12.13 28.60
CA LYS A 144 32.25 -12.38 29.42
C LYS A 144 31.19 -11.28 29.23
N LEU A 145 31.56 -10.00 29.25
CA LEU A 145 30.64 -8.88 29.02
C LEU A 145 30.05 -8.90 27.60
N ALA A 146 30.83 -9.29 26.59
CA ALA A 146 30.35 -9.43 25.22
C ALA A 146 29.35 -10.60 25.08
N GLN A 147 29.55 -11.69 25.82
CA GLN A 147 28.61 -12.81 25.87
C GLN A 147 27.30 -12.41 26.57
N THR A 148 27.34 -11.67 27.67
CA THR A 148 26.13 -11.20 28.37
C THR A 148 25.33 -10.18 27.55
N ILE A 149 25.99 -9.30 26.79
CA ILE A 149 25.31 -8.40 25.86
C ILE A 149 24.62 -9.18 24.73
N LYS A 150 25.24 -10.26 24.23
CA LYS A 150 24.62 -11.12 23.21
C LYS A 150 23.38 -11.83 23.77
N THR A 151 23.42 -12.36 24.99
CA THR A 151 22.27 -13.04 25.59
C THR A 151 21.12 -12.07 25.85
N LEU A 152 21.39 -10.87 26.37
CA LEU A 152 20.37 -9.84 26.56
C LEU A 152 19.71 -9.41 25.25
N LYS A 153 20.49 -9.22 24.17
CA LYS A 153 19.94 -8.93 22.82
C LYS A 153 19.01 -10.03 22.32
N THR A 154 19.35 -11.28 22.58
CA THR A 154 18.48 -12.40 22.18
C THR A 154 17.18 -12.42 22.99
N GLN A 155 17.22 -12.13 24.29
CA GLN A 155 16.04 -12.05 25.16
C GLN A 155 15.12 -10.88 24.79
N GLU A 156 15.68 -9.72 24.44
CA GLU A 156 14.92 -8.57 23.98
C GLU A 156 14.20 -8.86 22.65
N ILE A 157 14.90 -9.48 21.69
CA ILE A 157 14.32 -9.85 20.39
C ILE A 157 13.23 -10.92 20.53
N THR A 158 13.41 -11.91 21.40
CA THR A 158 12.37 -12.93 21.65
C THR A 158 11.14 -12.31 22.31
N TYR A 159 11.32 -11.41 23.28
CA TYR A 159 10.24 -10.66 23.90
C TYR A 159 9.46 -9.82 22.87
N ILE A 160 10.15 -9.05 22.02
CA ILE A 160 9.53 -8.27 20.93
C ILE A 160 8.78 -9.18 19.95
N LYS A 161 9.33 -10.34 19.59
CA LYS A 161 8.66 -11.30 18.69
C LYS A 161 7.38 -11.89 19.30
N ILE A 162 7.38 -12.17 20.60
CA ILE A 162 6.19 -12.65 21.31
C ILE A 162 5.11 -11.55 21.29
N MET A 163 5.48 -10.29 21.46
CA MET A 163 4.53 -9.16 21.38
C MET A 163 3.96 -8.94 19.98
N VAL A 164 4.80 -8.96 18.94
CA VAL A 164 4.34 -8.81 17.55
C VAL A 164 3.43 -9.97 17.12
N ARG A 165 3.54 -11.15 17.73
CA ARG A 165 2.60 -12.25 17.52
C ARG A 165 1.27 -12.06 18.22
N LYS A 166 1.24 -11.45 19.41
CA LYS A 166 0.00 -11.14 20.15
C LYS A 166 -0.83 -10.04 19.48
N VAL A 167 -0.20 -9.10 18.78
CA VAL A 167 -0.90 -8.11 17.95
C VAL A 167 -1.34 -8.79 16.63
N ALA A 168 -2.49 -9.46 16.67
CA ALA A 168 -3.08 -10.09 15.49
C ALA A 168 -3.23 -9.06 14.34
N LYS A 169 -2.84 -9.45 13.12
CA LYS A 169 -3.01 -8.60 11.93
C LYS A 169 -4.51 -8.35 11.71
N HIS A 170 -4.95 -7.13 11.97
CA HIS A 170 -6.32 -6.71 11.69
C HIS A 170 -6.54 -6.75 10.16
N VAL A 171 -7.25 -7.77 9.67
CA VAL A 171 -7.66 -7.85 8.27
C VAL A 171 -9.06 -7.25 8.18
N ALA A 172 -9.20 -6.15 7.43
CA ALA A 172 -10.47 -5.46 7.25
C ALA A 172 -11.57 -6.44 6.76
N ARG A 173 -12.66 -6.57 7.53
CA ARG A 173 -13.71 -7.58 7.32
C ARG A 173 -14.76 -7.18 6.27
N ASN A 174 -14.65 -5.96 5.72
CA ASN A 174 -15.72 -5.30 4.97
C ASN A 174 -15.87 -5.77 3.51
N LYS A 175 -15.02 -6.67 3.02
CA LYS A 175 -15.13 -7.20 1.64
C LYS A 175 -14.98 -8.72 1.61
N LYS A 176 -15.79 -9.39 0.79
CA LYS A 176 -15.78 -10.85 0.56
C LYS A 176 -14.42 -11.43 0.16
N LYS A 177 -13.54 -10.60 -0.42
CA LYS A 177 -12.14 -10.95 -0.73
C LYS A 177 -11.29 -11.27 0.51
N TYR A 178 -11.65 -10.72 1.67
CA TYR A 178 -10.93 -10.92 2.93
C TYR A 178 -11.36 -12.18 3.68
N TRP A 179 -12.56 -12.70 3.40
CA TRP A 179 -13.06 -13.92 4.05
C TRP A 179 -12.21 -15.14 3.71
N ARG A 180 -11.67 -15.20 2.48
CA ARG A 180 -10.72 -16.25 2.05
C ARG A 180 -9.34 -16.17 2.71
N LYS A 181 -9.06 -15.11 3.49
CA LYS A 181 -7.77 -14.90 4.19
C LYS A 181 -7.85 -15.19 5.69
N ILE A 182 -9.03 -15.49 6.21
CA ILE A 182 -9.23 -15.84 7.62
C ILE A 182 -8.97 -17.34 7.73
N SER A 183 -7.94 -17.72 8.47
CA SER A 183 -7.60 -19.12 8.73
C SER A 183 -8.35 -19.57 9.98
N THR A 184 -9.21 -20.58 9.88
CA THR A 184 -9.88 -21.24 11.03
C THR A 184 -8.97 -22.26 11.71
N LYS A 185 -7.78 -22.51 11.14
CA LYS A 185 -6.82 -23.52 11.58
C LYS A 185 -6.47 -23.40 13.06
N ASP A 186 -6.26 -22.19 13.56
CA ASP A 186 -5.89 -21.97 14.97
C ASP A 186 -7.00 -22.38 15.94
N ILE A 187 -8.28 -22.23 15.55
CA ILE A 187 -9.44 -22.66 16.35
C ILE A 187 -9.61 -24.18 16.26
N GLU A 188 -9.46 -24.74 15.06
CA GLU A 188 -9.48 -26.19 14.84
C GLU A 188 -8.39 -26.89 15.64
N ASP A 189 -7.16 -26.37 15.62
CA ASP A 189 -6.01 -26.90 16.34
C ASP A 189 -6.22 -26.77 17.86
N GLN A 190 -6.81 -25.67 18.35
CA GLN A 190 -7.18 -25.53 19.76
C GLN A 190 -8.25 -26.54 20.20
N LEU A 191 -9.26 -26.78 19.38
CA LEU A 191 -10.30 -27.78 19.67
C LEU A 191 -9.74 -29.20 19.57
N GLU A 192 -8.79 -29.44 18.67
CA GLU A 192 -8.09 -30.73 18.57
C GLU A 192 -7.19 -30.96 19.78
N ASP A 193 -6.45 -29.94 20.24
CA ASP A 193 -5.66 -30.00 21.48
C ASP A 193 -6.54 -30.29 22.70
N VAL A 194 -7.74 -29.71 22.77
CA VAL A 194 -8.72 -30.02 23.82
C VAL A 194 -9.16 -31.49 23.73
N ARG A 195 -9.51 -32.00 22.54
CA ARG A 195 -9.85 -33.43 22.36
C ARG A 195 -8.71 -34.36 22.74
N VAL A 196 -7.47 -34.02 22.36
CA VAL A 196 -6.28 -34.80 22.72
C VAL A 196 -6.04 -34.79 24.23
N GLN A 197 -6.24 -33.64 24.88
CA GLN A 197 -6.15 -33.52 26.34
C GLN A 197 -7.25 -34.33 27.02
N GLU A 198 -8.49 -34.29 26.53
CA GLU A 198 -9.59 -35.15 26.99
C GLU A 198 -9.24 -36.64 26.83
N MET A 199 -8.68 -37.04 25.68
CA MET A 199 -8.24 -38.43 25.46
C MET A 199 -7.10 -38.87 26.39
N THR A 200 -6.24 -37.95 26.84
CA THR A 200 -5.04 -38.26 27.64
C THR A 200 -5.28 -38.12 29.15
N GLY A 201 -6.53 -37.93 29.59
CA GLY A 201 -6.90 -37.85 31.00
C GLY A 201 -7.39 -36.47 31.47
N GLY A 202 -7.85 -35.62 30.57
CA GLY A 202 -8.44 -34.31 30.87
C GLY A 202 -7.41 -33.20 30.99
N ARG A 203 -7.89 -31.97 31.20
CA ARG A 203 -7.03 -30.80 31.28
C ARG A 203 -6.33 -30.76 32.63
N ARG A 204 -5.02 -30.54 32.64
CA ARG A 204 -4.22 -30.44 33.89
C ARG A 204 -4.72 -29.41 34.90
N SER A 205 -5.45 -28.39 34.45
CA SER A 205 -6.08 -27.38 35.30
C SER A 205 -7.35 -27.85 36.00
N GLU A 206 -7.99 -28.90 35.49
CA GLU A 206 -9.23 -29.48 36.00
C GLU A 206 -8.96 -30.71 36.87
N GLN A 207 -7.73 -31.24 36.84
CA GLN A 207 -7.33 -32.33 37.72
C GLN A 207 -7.12 -31.81 39.15
N PRO A 208 -7.59 -32.56 40.17
CA PRO A 208 -7.42 -32.17 41.57
C PRO A 208 -5.96 -32.28 42.00
N ASP A 209 -5.53 -31.37 42.88
CA ASP A 209 -4.12 -31.18 43.27
C ASP A 209 -3.43 -32.45 43.81
N HIS A 210 -4.16 -33.36 44.43
CA HIS A 210 -3.60 -34.62 44.96
C HIS A 210 -3.10 -35.59 43.87
N VAL A 211 -3.52 -35.42 42.61
CA VAL A 211 -3.00 -36.18 41.45
C VAL A 211 -1.78 -35.48 40.84
N LEU A 212 -1.66 -34.16 41.02
CA LEU A 212 -0.55 -33.35 40.50
C LEU A 212 0.66 -33.35 41.43
N TYR A 213 0.45 -33.45 42.74
CA TYR A 213 1.50 -33.33 43.74
C TYR A 213 1.56 -34.56 44.65
N HIS A 214 2.67 -35.29 44.58
CA HIS A 214 3.06 -36.27 45.59
C HIS A 214 4.07 -35.63 46.54
N ILE A 215 3.79 -35.71 47.84
CA ILE A 215 4.71 -35.20 48.88
C ILE A 215 5.60 -36.38 49.31
N ASP A 216 6.87 -36.35 48.92
CA ASP A 216 7.87 -37.31 49.37
C ASP A 216 8.26 -37.01 50.83
N ASN A 217 7.59 -37.67 51.77
CA ASN A 217 7.81 -37.51 53.21
C ASN A 217 8.78 -38.55 53.77
N GLU A 218 9.98 -38.71 53.22
CA GLU A 218 11.07 -39.42 53.90
C GLU A 218 12.42 -38.75 53.63
N ARG A 219 12.75 -37.76 54.46
CA ARG A 219 14.16 -37.44 54.74
C ARG A 219 14.32 -37.11 56.23
N PRO A 220 14.94 -37.99 57.03
CA PRO A 220 15.10 -37.76 58.46
C PRO A 220 16.08 -36.60 58.74
N LEU A 221 15.75 -35.85 59.78
CA LEU A 221 16.45 -34.65 60.24
C LEU A 221 17.88 -34.96 60.71
N GLY A 222 18.83 -34.08 60.37
CA GLY A 222 20.16 -34.04 60.96
C GLY A 222 21.29 -34.47 60.02
N SER A 223 21.58 -33.69 58.99
CA SER A 223 22.95 -33.60 58.46
C SER A 223 23.18 -32.21 57.87
N GLN A 224 24.21 -31.56 58.39
CA GLN A 224 24.71 -30.27 57.92
C GLN A 224 25.25 -30.45 56.49
N SER A 225 25.13 -29.39 55.69
CA SER A 225 25.60 -29.28 54.31
C SER A 225 27.05 -29.81 54.13
N PRO A 226 27.33 -30.69 53.16
CA PRO A 226 28.71 -31.05 52.85
C PRO A 226 29.46 -29.88 52.20
N SER A 227 30.56 -29.50 52.83
CA SER A 227 31.57 -28.55 52.36
C SER A 227 32.40 -29.07 51.18
N THR A 228 33.10 -28.14 50.54
CA THR A 228 33.59 -28.14 49.16
C THR A 228 34.74 -29.08 48.80
N GLU A 229 35.13 -30.04 49.63
CA GLU A 229 36.41 -30.78 49.45
C GLU A 229 36.27 -32.30 49.23
N ASP A 230 35.05 -32.87 49.31
CA ASP A 230 34.82 -34.31 49.14
C ASP A 230 34.16 -34.72 47.80
N MET A 231 34.07 -33.83 46.80
CA MET A 231 33.54 -34.15 45.45
C MET A 231 34.62 -34.35 44.38
N GLU A 232 35.90 -34.53 44.74
CA GLU A 232 36.99 -34.72 43.78
C GLU A 232 37.35 -36.19 43.47
N SER A 233 36.62 -37.17 43.99
CA SER A 233 36.93 -38.59 43.76
C SER A 233 35.71 -39.49 43.50
N SER A 234 34.89 -39.13 42.50
CA SER A 234 34.26 -40.15 41.62
C SER A 234 33.70 -39.51 40.35
N SER A 235 34.35 -39.85 39.24
CA SER A 235 34.07 -39.37 37.90
C SER A 235 32.82 -40.01 37.31
N ILE A 236 31.68 -39.29 37.31
CA ILE A 236 30.59 -39.52 36.35
C ILE A 236 30.50 -38.31 35.43
N ILE A 237 31.26 -38.48 34.35
CA ILE A 237 31.31 -37.81 33.06
C ILE A 237 30.00 -37.08 32.70
N LEU A 238 29.93 -35.79 33.02
CA LEU A 238 29.13 -34.82 32.28
C LEU A 238 29.86 -34.50 30.98
N ARG A 239 29.68 -35.34 29.95
CA ARG A 239 30.02 -34.96 28.58
C ARG A 239 29.10 -33.83 28.16
N SER A 240 29.66 -32.62 28.18
CA SER A 240 29.21 -31.47 27.41
C SER A 240 29.26 -31.83 25.92
N ILE A 241 28.15 -32.33 25.38
CA ILE A 241 27.99 -32.47 23.94
C ILE A 241 27.80 -31.06 23.37
N PRO A 242 28.72 -30.55 22.52
CA PRO A 242 28.56 -29.24 21.91
C PRO A 242 27.29 -29.23 21.04
N LYS A 243 26.45 -28.20 21.19
CA LYS A 243 25.31 -27.94 20.30
C LYS A 243 25.78 -27.54 18.90
N GLN A 244 26.38 -28.48 18.17
CA GLN A 244 26.13 -28.59 16.73
C GLN A 244 24.84 -29.39 16.61
N ARG A 245 23.74 -28.74 16.22
CA ARG A 245 22.54 -29.47 15.78
C ARG A 245 22.88 -30.16 14.46
N ARG A 246 23.53 -31.32 14.52
CA ARG A 246 23.24 -32.38 13.54
C ARG A 246 21.80 -32.77 13.80
N SER A 247 20.98 -32.79 12.75
CA SER A 247 19.62 -33.31 12.82
C SER A 247 19.65 -34.63 13.58
N LEU A 248 18.89 -34.73 14.66
CA LEU A 248 18.61 -36.04 15.26
C LEU A 248 17.95 -36.85 14.14
N ASP A 249 18.63 -37.89 13.68
CA ASP A 249 18.04 -38.84 12.74
C ASP A 249 16.87 -39.51 13.48
N LEU A 250 15.66 -39.02 13.20
CA LEU A 250 14.39 -39.50 13.76
C LEU A 250 14.22 -41.03 13.60
N ASN A 251 14.97 -41.61 12.67
CA ASN A 251 15.04 -43.02 12.34
C ASN A 251 15.66 -43.91 13.43
N ASN A 252 16.38 -43.34 14.41
CA ASN A 252 17.13 -44.11 15.40
C ASN A 252 16.53 -44.07 16.82
N LEU A 253 15.34 -43.50 16.98
CA LEU A 253 14.58 -43.57 18.22
C LEU A 253 13.95 -44.96 18.37
N ASN A 254 13.96 -45.51 19.59
CA ASN A 254 13.51 -46.87 19.86
C ASN A 254 12.04 -47.12 19.48
N SER A 255 11.20 -46.08 19.57
CA SER A 255 9.80 -46.10 19.11
C SER A 255 9.64 -46.23 17.59
N TYR A 256 10.61 -45.75 16.81
CA TYR A 256 10.60 -45.83 15.35
C TYR A 256 11.40 -47.02 14.79
N LYS A 257 12.12 -47.73 15.67
CA LYS A 257 12.88 -48.95 15.32
C LYS A 257 11.97 -50.10 14.87
N LEU A 258 10.72 -50.12 15.35
CA LEU A 258 9.67 -51.05 14.94
C LEU A 258 9.12 -50.75 13.53
N LEU A 259 9.24 -49.50 13.05
CA LEU A 259 8.81 -49.08 11.71
C LEU A 259 9.94 -49.18 10.67
N GLN A 260 11.17 -49.48 11.10
CA GLN A 260 12.29 -49.70 10.19
C GLN A 260 12.17 -51.11 9.58
N PRO A 261 12.40 -51.29 8.28
CA PRO A 261 12.38 -52.62 7.67
C PRO A 261 13.51 -53.48 8.27
N HIS A 262 13.19 -54.71 8.67
CA HIS A 262 14.12 -55.62 9.35
C HIS A 262 15.24 -56.19 8.44
N SER A 263 15.31 -55.79 7.17
CA SER A 263 16.35 -56.21 6.23
C SER A 263 16.95 -55.01 5.51
N SER A 264 18.27 -55.02 5.31
CA SER A 264 19.01 -53.94 4.63
C SER A 264 18.99 -54.05 3.10
N VAL A 265 18.31 -55.07 2.57
CA VAL A 265 18.09 -55.25 1.13
C VAL A 265 16.88 -54.39 0.73
N PRO A 266 17.01 -53.46 -0.22
CA PRO A 266 15.86 -52.70 -0.69
C PRO A 266 14.82 -53.70 -1.25
N PRO A 267 13.54 -53.58 -0.87
CA PRO A 267 12.52 -54.50 -1.38
C PRO A 267 12.55 -54.45 -2.91
N PRO A 268 12.54 -55.60 -3.61
CA PRO A 268 12.45 -55.61 -5.06
C PRO A 268 11.18 -54.84 -5.44
N SER A 269 11.30 -53.90 -6.37
CA SER A 269 10.23 -52.97 -6.73
C SER A 269 8.94 -53.74 -7.01
N ILE A 270 8.02 -53.72 -6.06
CA ILE A 270 6.64 -54.11 -6.32
C ILE A 270 6.06 -52.95 -7.10
N ASP A 271 6.11 -53.07 -8.43
CA ASP A 271 5.22 -52.36 -9.33
C ASP A 271 3.78 -52.77 -8.96
N SER A 272 3.21 -52.11 -7.95
CA SER A 272 1.79 -52.15 -7.69
C SER A 272 1.22 -50.73 -7.67
N ARG A 273 0.21 -50.58 -8.51
CA ARG A 273 -0.63 -49.42 -8.75
C ARG A 273 -1.07 -48.80 -7.42
N GLN A 274 -0.36 -47.75 -6.99
CA GLN A 274 -0.87 -46.82 -5.98
C GLN A 274 -1.29 -45.51 -6.67
N PRO A 275 -2.46 -44.92 -6.34
CA PRO A 275 -2.89 -43.66 -6.92
C PRO A 275 -1.87 -42.57 -6.57
N LYS A 276 -1.41 -41.82 -7.57
CA LYS A 276 -0.52 -40.68 -7.35
C LYS A 276 -1.25 -39.60 -6.55
N ASP A 277 -0.82 -39.35 -5.33
CA ASP A 277 -1.23 -38.18 -4.56
C ASP A 277 -0.97 -36.88 -5.34
N PRO A 278 -1.87 -35.87 -5.24
CA PRO A 278 -1.76 -34.59 -5.95
C PRO A 278 -0.53 -33.75 -5.54
N SER A 279 0.19 -34.15 -4.49
CA SER A 279 1.44 -33.53 -4.00
C SER A 279 2.66 -33.78 -4.92
N SER A 280 2.62 -34.80 -5.77
CA SER A 280 3.78 -35.20 -6.60
C SER A 280 3.96 -34.42 -7.91
N LYS A 281 3.14 -33.38 -8.16
CA LYS A 281 3.30 -32.53 -9.36
C LYS A 281 4.26 -31.35 -9.12
N SER A 282 5.47 -31.55 -9.63
CA SER A 282 6.39 -30.56 -10.24
C SER A 282 7.53 -30.05 -9.37
N THR A 283 8.70 -30.67 -9.51
CA THR A 283 10.02 -30.12 -9.19
C THR A 283 10.21 -28.70 -9.74
N LYS A 284 9.56 -28.35 -10.86
CA LYS A 284 9.58 -26.98 -11.41
C LYS A 284 8.88 -25.97 -10.50
N ARG A 285 7.79 -26.34 -9.80
CA ARG A 285 7.11 -25.44 -8.84
C ARG A 285 7.94 -25.21 -7.57
N LEU A 286 8.70 -26.21 -7.13
CA LEU A 286 9.65 -26.05 -6.01
C LEU A 286 10.83 -25.14 -6.39
N ILE A 287 11.36 -25.30 -7.61
CA ILE A 287 12.40 -24.39 -8.14
C ILE A 287 11.85 -22.96 -8.29
N GLU A 288 10.60 -22.83 -8.75
CA GLU A 288 9.96 -21.53 -8.93
C GLU A 288 9.63 -20.85 -7.59
N SER A 289 9.18 -21.61 -6.58
CA SER A 289 8.96 -21.08 -5.23
C SER A 289 10.28 -20.68 -4.56
N GLN A 290 11.36 -21.43 -4.75
CA GLN A 290 12.70 -21.07 -4.29
C GLN A 290 13.18 -19.77 -4.94
N LYS A 291 13.04 -19.60 -6.26
CA LYS A 291 13.36 -18.34 -6.96
C LYS A 291 12.53 -17.15 -6.44
N ILE A 292 11.26 -17.36 -6.12
CA ILE A 292 10.39 -16.33 -5.54
C ILE A 292 10.85 -15.95 -4.11
N ILE A 293 11.32 -16.92 -3.32
CA ILE A 293 11.86 -16.68 -1.98
C ILE A 293 13.19 -15.92 -2.08
N GLU A 294 14.09 -16.30 -2.99
CA GLU A 294 15.37 -15.63 -3.22
C GLU A 294 15.20 -14.19 -3.70
N THR A 295 14.29 -13.93 -4.63
CA THR A 295 13.96 -12.57 -5.09
C THR A 295 13.37 -11.70 -3.97
N ARG A 296 12.54 -12.26 -3.09
CA ARG A 296 12.04 -11.57 -1.88
C ARG A 296 13.15 -11.28 -0.87
N GLN A 297 14.10 -12.18 -0.69
CA GLN A 297 15.26 -11.95 0.19
C GLN A 297 16.20 -10.87 -0.40
N ALA A 298 16.45 -10.90 -1.71
CA ALA A 298 17.26 -9.91 -2.40
C ALA A 298 16.65 -8.51 -2.34
N THR A 299 15.33 -8.38 -2.53
CA THR A 299 14.62 -7.09 -2.40
C THR A 299 14.65 -6.57 -0.96
N LYS A 300 14.50 -7.44 0.04
CA LYS A 300 14.63 -7.05 1.46
C LYS A 300 16.05 -6.57 1.80
N LYS A 301 17.09 -7.24 1.29
CA LYS A 301 18.50 -6.81 1.44
C LYS A 301 18.73 -5.45 0.77
N LYS A 302 18.24 -5.24 -0.46
CA LYS A 302 18.33 -3.95 -1.17
C LYS A 302 17.66 -2.80 -0.40
N TYR A 303 16.49 -3.07 0.20
CA TYR A 303 15.80 -2.08 1.03
C TYR A 303 16.60 -1.73 2.30
N GLN A 304 17.19 -2.74 2.97
CA GLN A 304 18.04 -2.55 4.14
C GLN A 304 19.33 -1.77 3.80
N THR A 305 19.97 -2.05 2.67
CA THR A 305 21.15 -1.29 2.23
C THR A 305 20.80 0.14 1.87
N ALA A 306 19.65 0.38 1.21
CA ALA A 306 19.19 1.73 0.90
C ALA A 306 18.88 2.55 2.16
N LEU A 307 18.30 1.93 3.20
CA LEU A 307 18.09 2.58 4.50
C LEU A 307 19.41 2.95 5.19
N LYS A 308 20.42 2.06 5.14
CA LYS A 308 21.76 2.34 5.67
C LYS A 308 22.42 3.50 4.92
N GLN A 309 22.46 3.46 3.60
CA GLN A 309 23.01 4.53 2.76
C GLN A 309 22.32 5.87 3.01
N ARG A 310 20.98 5.87 3.19
CA ARG A 310 20.24 7.08 3.54
C ARG A 310 20.65 7.62 4.91
N SER A 311 20.80 6.75 5.91
CA SER A 311 21.26 7.15 7.25
C SER A 311 22.70 7.68 7.25
N GLU A 312 23.58 7.09 6.44
CA GLU A 312 24.97 7.53 6.27
C GLU A 312 25.03 8.88 5.54
N ALA A 313 24.22 9.08 4.50
CA ALA A 313 24.10 10.37 3.81
C ALA A 313 23.55 11.47 4.74
N PHE A 314 22.58 11.16 5.60
CA PHE A 314 22.11 12.10 6.62
C PHE A 314 23.20 12.47 7.62
N LYS A 315 24.03 11.51 8.05
CA LYS A 315 25.18 11.77 8.93
C LYS A 315 26.26 12.61 8.24
N LYS A 316 26.62 12.29 6.99
CA LYS A 316 27.57 13.09 6.20
C LYS A 316 27.10 14.51 6.00
N ASN A 317 25.85 14.71 5.56
CA ASN A 317 25.28 16.04 5.40
C ASN A 317 25.21 16.83 6.72
N ALA A 318 25.06 16.15 7.87
CA ALA A 318 25.11 16.79 9.17
C ALA A 318 26.54 17.22 9.53
N LEU A 319 27.55 16.40 9.24
CA LEU A 319 28.97 16.71 9.44
C LEU A 319 29.43 17.85 8.50
N ASP A 320 29.13 17.77 7.20
CA ASP A 320 29.46 18.84 6.23
C ASP A 320 28.83 20.19 6.62
N LYS A 321 27.68 20.16 7.31
CA LYS A 321 27.00 21.35 7.81
C LYS A 321 27.68 21.94 9.05
N VAL A 322 28.26 21.10 9.91
CA VAL A 322 29.06 21.54 11.06
C VAL A 322 30.41 22.08 10.58
N GLU A 323 31.07 21.38 9.66
CA GLU A 323 32.35 21.80 9.08
C GLU A 323 32.24 23.15 8.33
N LYS A 324 31.14 23.39 7.61
CA LYS A 324 30.86 24.70 7.00
C LYS A 324 30.57 25.82 7.99
N LEU A 325 30.20 25.51 9.23
CA LEU A 325 30.00 26.51 10.29
C LEU A 325 31.29 26.75 11.08
N GLU A 326 32.26 25.84 11.02
CA GLU A 326 33.56 25.94 11.71
C GLU A 326 34.64 26.62 10.85
N LEU A 327 34.41 26.81 9.54
CA LEU A 327 35.33 27.48 8.61
C LEU A 327 35.13 29.00 8.48
N ASP A 328 34.23 29.59 9.27
CA ASP A 328 34.09 31.04 9.34
C ASP A 328 35.03 31.59 10.42
N ASP A 329 36.27 31.93 10.03
CA ASP A 329 37.24 32.64 10.87
C ASP A 329 36.60 33.91 11.48
N PRO A 330 36.55 34.07 12.82
CA PRO A 330 35.89 35.21 13.47
C PRO A 330 36.48 36.58 13.13
N HIS A 331 37.68 36.62 12.54
CA HIS A 331 38.46 37.84 12.38
C HIS A 331 38.44 38.46 10.97
N VAL A 332 37.87 37.78 9.96
CA VAL A 332 37.95 38.21 8.54
C VAL A 332 36.59 38.71 7.97
N SER A 333 35.47 38.58 8.71
CA SER A 333 34.14 38.98 8.23
C SER A 333 33.64 40.35 8.74
N GLN A 334 34.54 41.29 9.05
CA GLN A 334 34.18 42.69 9.34
C GLN A 334 34.20 43.60 8.09
N SER A 335 33.82 43.09 6.92
CA SER A 335 33.24 43.95 5.89
C SER A 335 31.76 44.11 6.21
N TYR A 336 31.47 45.11 7.03
CA TYR A 336 30.11 45.51 7.39
C TYR A 336 29.40 46.08 6.14
N ASP A 337 28.77 45.20 5.37
CA ASP A 337 27.93 45.55 4.23
C ASP A 337 26.60 46.15 4.73
N LEU A 338 26.59 47.48 4.84
CA LEU A 338 25.46 48.32 5.25
C LEU A 338 24.18 48.07 4.44
N TRP A 339 24.29 47.49 3.24
CA TRP A 339 23.17 47.33 2.31
C TRP A 339 22.65 45.88 2.21
N ASN A 340 23.26 44.94 2.94
CA ASN A 340 22.78 43.54 3.02
C ASN A 340 21.95 43.25 4.28
N THR A 341 21.16 44.21 4.75
CA THR A 341 20.19 44.02 5.84
C THR A 341 18.86 43.46 5.36
N GLN A 342 18.89 42.37 4.60
CA GLN A 342 17.74 41.48 4.39
C GLN A 342 18.11 40.01 4.61
N ASN A 343 19.06 39.74 5.50
CA ASN A 343 19.05 38.47 6.21
C ASN A 343 17.79 38.46 7.09
N LYS A 344 16.70 37.94 6.52
CA LYS A 344 15.46 37.59 7.23
C LYS A 344 15.76 36.51 8.27
N LYS A 345 16.46 36.87 9.35
CA LYS A 345 16.16 36.32 10.67
C LYS A 345 14.67 36.57 10.81
N LYS A 346 13.88 35.50 10.91
CA LYS A 346 12.44 35.60 11.18
C LYS A 346 12.32 36.54 12.38
N GLN A 347 11.95 37.80 12.13
CA GLN A 347 11.49 38.66 13.20
C GLN A 347 10.36 37.86 13.82
N LYS A 348 10.53 37.47 15.09
CA LYS A 348 9.40 37.05 15.92
C LYS A 348 8.42 38.19 15.76
N VAL A 349 7.37 37.97 14.99
CA VAL A 349 6.29 38.93 14.85
C VAL A 349 5.91 39.25 16.28
N GLN A 350 6.12 40.49 16.71
CA GLN A 350 5.57 40.95 17.96
C GLN A 350 4.07 40.70 17.81
N SER A 351 3.58 39.67 18.49
CA SER A 351 2.15 39.49 18.65
C SER A 351 1.63 40.83 19.16
N PHE A 352 0.56 41.35 18.56
CA PHE A 352 -0.14 42.56 19.02
C PHE A 352 -0.72 42.42 20.45
N ILE A 353 -0.37 41.34 21.11
CA ILE A 353 -0.87 40.75 22.32
C ILE A 353 0.35 40.65 23.23
N GLY A 354 0.26 41.27 24.42
CA GLY A 354 1.36 41.38 25.37
C GLY A 354 2.01 40.04 25.72
N PRO A 355 3.25 40.06 26.22
CA PRO A 355 4.05 38.85 26.47
C PRO A 355 3.35 37.87 27.43
N GLU A 356 2.56 38.39 28.37
CA GLU A 356 1.80 37.60 29.34
C GLU A 356 0.65 36.82 28.69
N LEU A 357 -0.14 37.46 27.82
CA LEU A 357 -1.23 36.78 27.10
C LEU A 357 -0.68 35.82 26.04
N ALA A 358 0.49 36.09 25.46
CA ALA A 358 1.18 35.12 24.61
C ALA A 358 1.64 33.88 25.38
N SER A 359 2.22 34.04 26.58
CA SER A 359 2.59 32.92 27.45
C SER A 359 1.38 32.15 28.01
N TYR A 360 0.29 32.85 28.33
CA TYR A 360 -0.97 32.22 28.74
C TYR A 360 -1.58 31.42 27.59
N LEU A 361 -1.61 31.98 26.37
CA LEU A 361 -2.10 31.27 25.20
C LEU A 361 -1.25 30.03 24.89
N ASP A 362 0.08 30.09 25.02
CA ASP A 362 0.99 28.94 24.85
C ASP A 362 0.86 27.87 25.96
N GLN A 363 0.46 28.27 27.17
CA GLN A 363 0.23 27.35 28.29
C GLN A 363 -1.16 26.70 28.25
N VAL A 364 -2.20 27.47 27.95
CA VAL A 364 -3.61 27.04 27.98
C VAL A 364 -3.98 26.30 26.72
N HIS A 365 -3.65 26.88 25.56
CA HIS A 365 -3.60 26.13 24.34
C HIS A 365 -2.16 25.64 24.29
N GLN A 366 -1.89 24.34 24.48
CA GLN A 366 -0.65 23.77 23.96
C GLN A 366 -0.70 24.02 22.46
N THR A 367 -0.25 25.20 22.01
CA THR A 367 -0.29 25.68 20.64
C THR A 367 0.76 24.85 19.95
N TYR A 368 0.34 23.64 19.59
CA TYR A 368 1.03 22.82 18.62
C TYR A 368 1.20 23.75 17.43
N ASP A 369 2.42 24.25 17.23
CA ASP A 369 2.88 24.77 15.95
C ASP A 369 2.66 23.60 14.98
N TRP A 370 1.45 23.53 14.42
CA TRP A 370 1.05 22.45 13.57
C TRP A 370 1.90 22.61 12.32
N LYS A 371 2.95 21.80 12.23
CA LYS A 371 3.84 21.83 11.08
C LYS A 371 3.01 21.48 9.87
N VAL A 372 2.72 22.47 9.03
CA VAL A 372 1.96 22.27 7.80
C VAL A 372 2.64 21.17 6.98
N PRO A 373 1.96 20.07 6.65
CA PRO A 373 2.53 19.03 5.82
C PRO A 373 3.09 19.61 4.51
N ASN A 374 4.31 19.19 4.15
CA ASN A 374 5.01 19.67 2.94
C ASN A 374 4.20 19.50 1.64
N HIS A 375 3.22 18.57 1.60
CA HIS A 375 2.35 18.39 0.44
C HIS A 375 1.37 19.56 0.24
N ILE A 376 0.90 20.20 1.32
CA ILE A 376 -0.06 21.32 1.24
C ILE A 376 0.60 22.57 0.67
N ILE A 377 1.87 22.81 1.00
CA ILE A 377 2.65 23.95 0.50
C ILE A 377 3.02 23.79 -0.99
N LYS A 378 3.09 22.54 -1.48
CA LYS A 378 3.48 22.26 -2.87
C LYS A 378 2.34 22.59 -3.83
N LYS A 379 2.59 23.52 -4.74
CA LYS A 379 1.68 23.79 -5.87
C LYS A 379 1.59 22.57 -6.79
N PRO A 380 0.41 22.27 -7.35
CA PRO A 380 0.18 21.08 -8.18
C PRO A 380 0.88 21.13 -9.54
N SER A 381 1.13 22.33 -10.07
CA SER A 381 1.87 22.59 -11.31
C SER A 381 2.75 23.83 -11.16
N LYS A 382 3.76 23.96 -12.02
CA LYS A 382 4.66 25.13 -12.12
C LYS A 382 4.22 26.17 -13.17
N LEU A 383 3.05 25.97 -13.78
CA LEU A 383 2.50 26.90 -14.77
C LEU A 383 2.15 28.25 -14.12
N PRO A 384 2.30 29.38 -14.85
CA PRO A 384 1.87 30.68 -14.36
C PRO A 384 0.35 30.69 -14.17
N ALA A 385 -0.14 31.54 -13.26
CA ALA A 385 -1.58 31.65 -13.00
C ALA A 385 -2.35 32.21 -14.20
N ILE A 386 -1.68 33.05 -14.99
CA ILE A 386 -2.20 33.75 -16.15
C ILE A 386 -1.19 33.53 -17.27
N ASP A 387 -1.65 32.96 -18.38
CA ASP A 387 -0.82 32.82 -19.57
C ASP A 387 -0.67 34.21 -20.22
N LYS A 388 0.52 34.50 -20.75
CA LYS A 388 0.76 35.77 -21.46
C LYS A 388 0.04 35.72 -22.80
N PRO A 389 -0.69 36.78 -23.21
CA PRO A 389 -1.31 36.82 -24.52
C PRO A 389 -0.24 36.79 -25.61
N LEU A 390 -0.58 36.21 -26.77
CA LEU A 390 0.28 36.23 -27.94
C LEU A 390 0.32 37.66 -28.54
N PRO A 391 1.45 38.12 -29.11
CA PRO A 391 1.55 39.48 -29.64
C PRO A 391 0.53 39.77 -30.76
N GLY A 392 0.20 38.75 -31.56
CA GLY A 392 -0.79 38.82 -32.64
C GLY A 392 -2.25 39.00 -32.19
N THR A 393 -2.56 38.88 -30.90
CA THR A 393 -3.93 39.17 -30.37
C THR A 393 -4.10 40.63 -29.95
N SER A 394 -3.07 41.46 -30.10
CA SER A 394 -3.21 42.90 -29.82
C SER A 394 -4.17 43.56 -30.81
N TYR A 395 -4.76 44.69 -30.43
CA TYR A 395 -5.73 45.40 -31.28
C TYR A 395 -5.09 45.95 -32.58
N ASN A 396 -3.79 46.22 -32.53
CA ASN A 396 -2.97 46.70 -33.65
C ASN A 396 -1.65 45.92 -33.68
N PRO A 397 -1.67 44.66 -34.13
CA PRO A 397 -0.50 43.80 -34.14
C PRO A 397 0.42 44.12 -35.31
N SER A 398 1.71 43.76 -35.18
CA SER A 398 2.58 43.67 -36.35
C SER A 398 2.06 42.59 -37.31
N TYR A 399 2.23 42.82 -38.61
CA TYR A 399 1.80 41.89 -39.65
C TYR A 399 2.32 40.47 -39.41
N ASP A 400 3.63 40.34 -39.13
CA ASP A 400 4.26 39.03 -38.92
C ASP A 400 3.70 38.31 -37.69
N ASP A 401 3.44 39.04 -36.60
CA ASP A 401 2.91 38.48 -35.36
C ASP A 401 1.46 38.00 -35.53
N HIS A 402 0.65 38.75 -36.29
CA HIS A 402 -0.72 38.36 -36.65
C HIS A 402 -0.75 37.15 -37.58
N GLN A 403 0.09 37.12 -38.63
CA GLN A 403 0.22 35.96 -39.52
C GLN A 403 0.70 34.72 -38.75
N ASN A 404 1.63 34.88 -37.81
CA ASN A 404 2.09 33.78 -36.97
C ASN A 404 0.99 33.25 -36.04
N LEU A 405 0.10 34.13 -35.56
CA LEU A 405 -1.07 33.75 -34.77
C LEU A 405 -2.10 33.00 -35.62
N LEU A 406 -2.42 33.50 -36.82
CA LEU A 406 -3.31 32.84 -37.78
C LEU A 406 -2.78 31.46 -38.16
N ARG A 407 -1.49 31.33 -38.47
CA ARG A 407 -0.86 30.02 -38.76
C ARG A 407 -1.06 29.02 -37.62
N LYS A 408 -0.85 29.45 -36.37
CA LYS A 408 -1.08 28.59 -35.19
C LYS A 408 -2.54 28.16 -35.07
N ALA A 409 -3.49 29.07 -35.32
CA ALA A 409 -4.90 28.73 -35.29
C ALA A 409 -5.28 27.75 -36.41
N VAL A 410 -4.80 27.98 -37.62
CA VAL A 410 -4.98 27.09 -38.77
C VAL A 410 -4.42 25.70 -38.47
N ASP A 411 -3.22 25.59 -37.89
CA ASP A 411 -2.63 24.30 -37.51
C ASP A 411 -3.53 23.51 -36.53
N VAL A 412 -4.12 24.20 -35.55
CA VAL A 412 -5.05 23.59 -34.58
C VAL A 412 -6.33 23.10 -35.26
N GLU A 413 -6.91 23.89 -36.17
CA GLU A 413 -8.12 23.51 -36.91
C GLU A 413 -7.85 22.36 -37.89
N LEU A 414 -6.72 22.39 -38.63
CA LEU A 414 -6.29 21.28 -39.48
C LEU A 414 -6.10 19.98 -38.68
N GLU A 415 -5.63 20.06 -37.45
CA GLU A 415 -5.56 18.90 -36.57
C GLU A 415 -6.94 18.36 -36.18
N LYS A 416 -7.92 19.24 -35.92
CA LYS A 416 -9.31 18.84 -35.64
C LYS A 416 -9.92 18.16 -36.87
N GLU A 417 -9.79 18.77 -38.05
CA GLU A 417 -10.26 18.21 -39.32
C GLU A 417 -9.63 16.84 -39.62
N ARG A 418 -8.31 16.70 -39.46
CA ARG A 418 -7.63 15.39 -39.62
C ARG A 418 -8.18 14.32 -38.68
N LYS A 419 -8.51 14.67 -37.43
CA LYS A 419 -9.11 13.74 -36.46
C LYS A 419 -10.52 13.34 -36.90
N GLU A 420 -11.32 14.28 -37.40
CA GLU A 420 -12.66 14.03 -37.92
C GLU A 420 -12.63 13.15 -39.18
N LEU A 421 -11.79 13.48 -40.16
CA LEU A 421 -11.60 12.66 -41.37
C LEU A 421 -11.12 11.24 -41.01
N LYS A 422 -10.23 11.11 -40.03
CA LYS A 422 -9.80 9.80 -39.55
C LYS A 422 -10.95 9.03 -38.89
N LEU A 423 -11.83 9.69 -38.14
CA LEU A 423 -13.03 9.06 -37.61
C LEU A 423 -13.97 8.64 -38.74
N GLN A 424 -14.25 9.52 -39.70
CA GLN A 424 -15.09 9.22 -40.86
C GLN A 424 -14.57 8.03 -41.66
N LYS A 425 -13.26 7.95 -41.91
CA LYS A 425 -12.62 6.82 -42.61
C LYS A 425 -12.69 5.51 -41.81
N ASN A 426 -12.64 5.58 -40.49
CA ASN A 426 -12.68 4.41 -39.61
C ASN A 426 -14.11 3.98 -39.25
N LEU A 427 -15.13 4.79 -39.56
CA LEU A 427 -16.52 4.35 -39.43
C LEU A 427 -16.73 3.18 -40.38
N PRO A 428 -17.30 2.05 -39.92
CA PRO A 428 -17.61 0.94 -40.81
C PRO A 428 -18.52 1.44 -41.92
N THR A 429 -18.23 1.04 -43.16
CA THR A 429 -18.99 1.39 -44.37
C THR A 429 -20.50 1.12 -44.24
N LEU A 430 -20.89 0.22 -43.34
CA LEU A 430 -22.27 -0.11 -42.97
C LEU A 430 -23.04 1.02 -42.27
N LEU A 431 -22.37 2.01 -41.67
CA LEU A 431 -23.00 3.14 -40.98
C LEU A 431 -23.17 4.38 -41.86
N THR A 432 -22.49 4.44 -43.01
CA THR A 432 -22.72 5.48 -44.02
C THR A 432 -23.86 5.02 -44.93
N GLN A 433 -24.98 5.77 -44.93
CA GLN A 433 -26.20 5.44 -45.70
C GLN A 433 -25.88 5.08 -47.16
N ASN A 434 -24.97 5.83 -47.79
CA ASN A 434 -24.58 5.70 -49.19
C ASN A 434 -23.85 4.38 -49.52
N ALA A 435 -23.23 3.71 -48.54
CA ALA A 435 -22.55 2.42 -48.75
C ALA A 435 -23.32 1.22 -48.17
N ALA A 436 -24.33 1.47 -47.33
CA ALA A 436 -25.25 0.44 -46.85
C ALA A 436 -26.30 0.05 -47.90
N GLU A 437 -26.70 0.98 -48.78
CA GLU A 437 -27.62 0.71 -49.89
C GLU A 437 -27.12 -0.34 -50.89
N PRO A 438 -25.89 -0.28 -51.43
CA PRO A 438 -25.40 -1.31 -52.36
C PRO A 438 -25.23 -2.69 -51.68
N ILE A 439 -24.86 -2.73 -50.39
CA ILE A 439 -24.77 -3.99 -49.64
C ILE A 439 -26.16 -4.60 -49.41
N LYS A 440 -27.17 -3.77 -49.09
CA LYS A 440 -28.57 -4.21 -48.97
C LYS A 440 -29.12 -4.68 -50.32
N GLN A 441 -28.80 -4.00 -51.40
CA GLN A 441 -29.18 -4.40 -52.76
C GLN A 441 -28.52 -5.71 -53.17
N SER A 442 -27.22 -5.89 -52.87
CA SER A 442 -26.50 -7.16 -53.10
C SER A 442 -27.11 -8.30 -52.28
N TRP A 443 -27.39 -8.05 -50.99
CA TRP A 443 -28.04 -9.03 -50.12
C TRP A 443 -29.46 -9.37 -50.59
N LEU A 444 -30.25 -8.38 -50.99
CA LEU A 444 -31.57 -8.60 -51.60
C LEU A 444 -31.45 -9.40 -52.90
N LYS A 445 -30.46 -9.11 -53.74
CA LYS A 445 -30.20 -9.85 -54.97
C LYS A 445 -29.86 -11.31 -54.69
N GLU A 446 -28.97 -11.58 -53.73
CA GLU A 446 -28.64 -12.94 -53.27
C GLU A 446 -29.86 -13.67 -52.69
N MET A 447 -30.64 -13.01 -51.84
CA MET A 447 -31.84 -13.60 -51.22
C MET A 447 -33.00 -13.78 -52.21
N SER A 448 -33.06 -12.96 -53.28
CA SER A 448 -34.03 -13.08 -54.36
C SER A 448 -33.60 -14.05 -55.46
N SER A 449 -32.33 -14.46 -55.48
CA SER A 449 -31.86 -15.48 -56.41
C SER A 449 -32.51 -16.82 -56.07
N GLY A 450 -33.34 -17.33 -57.00
CA GLY A 450 -34.18 -18.51 -56.80
C GLY A 450 -35.65 -18.24 -56.44
N LEU A 451 -36.07 -16.97 -56.27
CA LEU A 451 -37.48 -16.61 -56.10
C LEU A 451 -38.17 -16.21 -57.42
N PHE A 452 -37.39 -15.75 -58.41
CA PHE A 452 -37.86 -15.52 -59.77
C PHE A 452 -37.15 -16.49 -60.71
N ASP A 453 -37.90 -17.44 -61.26
CA ASP A 453 -37.50 -18.27 -62.39
C ASP A 453 -37.41 -17.34 -63.62
N ASN A 454 -36.25 -16.73 -63.83
CA ASN A 454 -35.95 -16.15 -65.13
C ASN A 454 -35.67 -17.31 -66.08
N ASN A 455 -36.76 -17.88 -66.58
CA ASN A 455 -36.83 -18.68 -67.80
C ASN A 455 -36.34 -17.80 -68.96
N ILE A 456 -35.02 -17.72 -69.13
CA ILE A 456 -34.36 -17.30 -70.36
C ILE A 456 -33.24 -18.33 -70.59
N GLU A 457 -33.50 -19.20 -71.56
CA GLU A 457 -32.60 -20.21 -72.07
C GLU A 457 -31.30 -19.57 -72.63
N HIS A 458 -30.24 -20.40 -72.69
CA HIS A 458 -28.86 -20.16 -73.15
C HIS A 458 -27.92 -19.65 -72.03
N GLU A 459 -26.84 -20.34 -71.64
CA GLU A 459 -25.90 -21.13 -72.43
C GLU A 459 -25.12 -22.09 -71.52
N GLN A 460 -24.77 -23.27 -72.06
CA GLN A 460 -23.97 -24.29 -71.40
C GLN A 460 -22.55 -23.79 -71.11
N ILE A 461 -22.13 -23.81 -69.85
CA ILE A 461 -20.71 -23.93 -69.49
C ILE A 461 -20.57 -25.09 -68.51
N SER A 462 -20.03 -26.16 -69.05
CA SER A 462 -19.45 -27.28 -68.36
C SER A 462 -18.35 -26.80 -67.40
N GLU A 463 -18.48 -27.12 -66.12
CA GLU A 463 -17.35 -27.46 -65.26
C GLU A 463 -17.86 -28.17 -64.00
N THR A 464 -17.98 -29.48 -64.11
CA THR A 464 -18.00 -30.36 -62.95
C THR A 464 -16.64 -30.24 -62.26
N ASN A 465 -16.51 -29.30 -61.32
CA ASN A 465 -15.50 -29.38 -60.27
C ASN A 465 -16.04 -30.32 -59.18
N PRO A 466 -15.60 -31.60 -59.10
CA PRO A 466 -15.86 -32.38 -57.91
C PRO A 466 -15.10 -31.72 -56.78
N LEU A 467 -15.87 -31.15 -55.86
CA LEU A 467 -15.45 -30.67 -54.56
C LEU A 467 -14.51 -31.71 -53.94
N SER A 468 -13.21 -31.41 -53.95
CA SER A 468 -12.13 -32.24 -53.43
C SER A 468 -12.48 -32.69 -52.01
N SER A 469 -12.93 -33.93 -51.90
CA SER A 469 -13.11 -34.61 -50.64
C SER A 469 -11.76 -34.60 -49.90
N VAL A 470 -11.77 -34.16 -48.65
CA VAL A 470 -10.61 -34.25 -47.77
C VAL A 470 -10.34 -35.74 -47.55
N SER A 471 -9.46 -36.32 -48.37
CA SER A 471 -9.04 -37.70 -48.21
C SER A 471 -8.23 -37.82 -46.92
N VAL A 472 -8.82 -38.42 -45.89
CA VAL A 472 -8.09 -38.85 -44.71
C VAL A 472 -7.13 -39.95 -45.17
N GLY A 473 -5.85 -39.60 -45.38
CA GLY A 473 -4.82 -40.54 -45.80
C GLY A 473 -4.75 -41.75 -44.86
N LYS A 474 -4.54 -42.95 -45.43
CA LYS A 474 -4.34 -44.19 -44.65
C LYS A 474 -3.24 -43.97 -43.59
N PRO A 475 -3.40 -44.44 -42.34
CA PRO A 475 -2.41 -44.27 -41.30
C PRO A 475 -1.05 -44.83 -41.75
N VAL A 476 -0.02 -43.98 -41.75
CA VAL A 476 1.34 -44.35 -42.16
C VAL A 476 1.87 -45.38 -41.18
N LYS A 477 2.01 -46.63 -41.62
CA LYS A 477 2.69 -47.68 -40.85
C LYS A 477 4.18 -47.35 -40.79
N VAL A 478 4.68 -47.02 -39.61
CA VAL A 478 6.11 -46.76 -39.39
C VAL A 478 6.83 -48.11 -39.29
N GLU A 479 7.53 -48.51 -40.35
CA GLU A 479 8.39 -49.70 -40.31
C GLU A 479 9.56 -49.50 -39.34
N THR A 480 9.86 -50.53 -38.55
CA THR A 480 10.94 -50.47 -37.56
C THR A 480 12.29 -50.63 -38.25
N LYS A 481 13.12 -49.58 -38.20
CA LYS A 481 14.45 -49.56 -38.84
C LYS A 481 15.33 -50.71 -38.34
N THR A 482 16.02 -51.37 -39.28
CA THR A 482 17.00 -52.44 -38.99
C THR A 482 18.25 -51.88 -38.29
N VAL A 483 19.01 -52.75 -37.60
CA VAL A 483 20.23 -52.35 -36.86
C VAL A 483 21.27 -51.68 -37.78
N GLN A 484 21.43 -52.18 -39.01
CA GLN A 484 22.32 -51.59 -40.01
C GLN A 484 21.85 -50.20 -40.46
N GLN A 485 20.55 -50.00 -40.68
CA GLN A 485 19.98 -48.69 -41.01
C GLN A 485 20.16 -47.69 -39.85
N ARG A 486 19.98 -48.12 -38.60
CA ARG A 486 20.26 -47.29 -37.40
C ARG A 486 21.73 -46.91 -37.30
N ASN A 487 22.65 -47.83 -37.62
CA ASN A 487 24.09 -47.55 -37.58
C ASN A 487 24.51 -46.56 -38.69
N LYS A 488 24.00 -46.71 -39.92
CA LYS A 488 24.21 -45.77 -41.03
C LYS A 488 23.65 -44.38 -40.70
N GLU A 489 22.45 -44.32 -40.12
CA GLU A 489 21.83 -43.07 -39.65
C GLU A 489 22.64 -42.42 -38.52
N LYS A 490 23.16 -43.21 -37.56
CA LYS A 490 24.03 -42.73 -36.47
C LYS A 490 25.33 -42.13 -37.01
N LEU A 491 25.95 -42.75 -38.02
CA LEU A 491 27.14 -42.22 -38.69
C LEU A 491 26.83 -40.93 -39.46
N HIS A 492 25.72 -40.89 -40.21
CA HIS A 492 25.28 -39.70 -40.93
C HIS A 492 24.98 -38.54 -39.97
N LYS A 493 24.29 -38.81 -38.85
CA LYS A 493 24.00 -37.84 -37.79
C LYS A 493 25.28 -37.31 -37.13
N LYS A 494 26.29 -38.17 -36.91
CA LYS A 494 27.62 -37.76 -36.42
C LYS A 494 28.34 -36.86 -37.44
N LYS A 495 28.33 -37.21 -38.73
CA LYS A 495 28.94 -36.40 -39.80
C LYS A 495 28.27 -35.02 -39.93
N GLN A 496 26.93 -34.98 -39.85
CA GLN A 496 26.18 -33.74 -39.82
C GLN A 496 26.48 -32.90 -38.58
N ALA A 497 26.61 -33.51 -37.40
CA ALA A 497 26.98 -32.82 -36.17
C ALA A 497 28.38 -32.19 -36.26
N LEU A 498 29.36 -32.93 -36.80
CA LEU A 498 30.72 -32.40 -37.04
C LEU A 498 30.72 -31.24 -38.04
N ALA A 499 29.97 -31.36 -39.15
CA ALA A 499 29.85 -30.29 -40.13
C ALA A 499 29.17 -29.04 -39.54
N LYS A 500 28.15 -29.19 -38.69
CA LYS A 500 27.53 -28.09 -37.95
C LYS A 500 28.52 -27.44 -36.98
N ALA A 501 29.26 -28.24 -36.20
CA ALA A 501 30.27 -27.73 -35.29
C ALA A 501 31.40 -26.97 -36.01
N ALA A 502 31.84 -27.43 -37.19
CA ALA A 502 32.82 -26.73 -38.02
C ALA A 502 32.27 -25.40 -38.56
N LYS A 503 31.00 -25.36 -39.00
CA LYS A 503 30.33 -24.11 -39.40
C LYS A 503 30.21 -23.15 -38.23
N GLU A 504 29.85 -23.63 -37.04
CA GLU A 504 29.77 -22.82 -35.82
C GLU A 504 31.12 -22.23 -35.42
N LYS A 505 32.21 -23.00 -35.50
CA LYS A 505 33.58 -22.49 -35.28
C LYS A 505 33.93 -21.39 -36.28
N ARG A 506 33.69 -21.60 -37.58
CA ARG A 506 33.90 -20.54 -38.60
C ARG A 506 33.09 -19.27 -38.31
N ILE A 507 31.86 -19.41 -37.84
CA ILE A 507 31.03 -18.27 -37.42
C ILE A 507 31.63 -17.58 -36.19
N GLN A 508 32.19 -18.32 -35.23
CA GLN A 508 32.87 -17.75 -34.06
C GLN A 508 34.13 -16.99 -34.46
N ASP A 509 34.96 -17.53 -35.35
CA ASP A 509 36.16 -16.88 -35.86
C ASP A 509 35.82 -15.59 -36.62
N ASN A 510 34.80 -15.64 -37.48
CA ASN A 510 34.29 -14.45 -38.16
C ASN A 510 33.77 -13.37 -37.18
N LYS A 511 33.19 -13.77 -36.05
CA LYS A 511 32.80 -12.83 -34.98
C LYS A 511 34.02 -12.22 -34.28
N LEU A 512 35.11 -12.97 -34.10
CA LEU A 512 36.36 -12.45 -33.53
C LEU A 512 36.93 -11.30 -34.39
N PHE A 513 36.92 -11.45 -35.71
CA PHE A 513 37.36 -10.38 -36.62
C PHE A 513 36.47 -9.13 -36.58
N ARG A 514 35.17 -9.31 -36.30
CA ARG A 514 34.18 -8.22 -36.20
C ARG A 514 34.18 -7.52 -34.83
N ILE A 515 34.97 -7.94 -33.84
CA ILE A 515 34.94 -7.37 -32.48
C ILE A 515 35.11 -5.84 -32.47
N LYS A 516 35.99 -5.29 -33.32
CA LYS A 516 36.24 -3.84 -33.37
C LYS A 516 35.03 -3.06 -33.90
N SER A 517 34.34 -3.54 -34.93
CA SER A 517 33.13 -2.89 -35.44
C SER A 517 31.96 -3.10 -34.48
N ILE A 518 31.82 -4.27 -33.87
CA ILE A 518 30.82 -4.54 -32.82
C ILE A 518 31.02 -3.57 -31.65
N ARG A 519 32.25 -3.31 -31.22
CA ARG A 519 32.53 -2.32 -30.16
C ARG A 519 32.11 -0.91 -30.58
N LYS A 520 32.37 -0.50 -31.83
CA LYS A 520 31.92 0.80 -32.35
C LYS A 520 30.39 0.88 -32.39
N GLU A 521 29.73 -0.16 -32.90
CA GLU A 521 28.27 -0.29 -32.93
C GLU A 521 27.68 -0.18 -31.51
N ILE A 522 28.20 -0.94 -30.54
CA ILE A 522 27.79 -0.89 -29.13
C ILE A 522 27.97 0.52 -28.57
N ASN A 523 29.11 1.17 -28.79
CA ASN A 523 29.33 2.53 -28.29
C ASN A 523 28.37 3.55 -28.91
N THR A 524 28.09 3.46 -30.22
CA THR A 524 27.12 4.36 -30.88
C THR A 524 25.70 4.14 -30.36
N GLU A 525 25.30 2.89 -30.13
CA GLU A 525 24.00 2.57 -29.56
C GLU A 525 23.92 3.00 -28.09
N ASP A 526 24.98 2.84 -27.30
CA ASP A 526 25.04 3.33 -25.91
C ASP A 526 24.87 4.85 -25.84
N VAL A 527 25.48 5.61 -26.76
CA VAL A 527 25.29 7.07 -26.87
C VAL A 527 23.84 7.41 -27.23
N LYS A 528 23.27 6.76 -28.25
CA LYS A 528 21.85 6.96 -28.62
C LYS A 528 20.90 6.59 -27.48
N HIS A 529 21.20 5.51 -26.76
CA HIS A 529 20.43 5.07 -25.60
C HIS A 529 20.49 6.09 -24.46
N LYS A 530 21.67 6.63 -24.14
CA LYS A 530 21.84 7.69 -23.15
C LYS A 530 21.05 8.95 -23.53
N GLN A 531 21.19 9.43 -24.77
CA GLN A 531 20.42 10.58 -25.26
C GLN A 531 18.91 10.34 -25.18
N ARG A 532 18.44 9.12 -25.50
CA ARG A 532 17.01 8.76 -25.38
C ARG A 532 16.56 8.70 -23.92
N GLN A 533 17.40 8.24 -23.00
CA GLN A 533 17.10 8.24 -21.57
C GLN A 533 17.02 9.66 -21.01
N GLU A 534 17.94 10.53 -21.38
CA GLU A 534 17.94 11.95 -21.01
C GLU A 534 16.70 12.68 -21.53
N LYS A 535 16.37 12.51 -22.81
CA LYS A 535 15.13 13.04 -23.40
C LYS A 535 13.90 12.55 -22.64
N ARG A 536 13.80 11.25 -22.38
CA ARG A 536 12.69 10.68 -21.60
C ARG A 536 12.61 11.25 -20.18
N LYS A 537 13.75 11.50 -19.54
CA LYS A 537 13.81 12.09 -18.20
C LYS A 537 13.31 13.54 -18.24
N ILE A 538 13.78 14.32 -19.20
CA ILE A 538 13.34 15.71 -19.42
C ILE A 538 11.84 15.75 -19.72
N ASP A 539 11.35 14.90 -20.62
CA ASP A 539 9.93 14.82 -20.98
C ASP A 539 9.06 14.42 -19.77
N TYR A 540 9.53 13.47 -18.96
CA TYR A 540 8.86 13.07 -17.73
C TYR A 540 8.78 14.23 -16.73
N GLU A 541 9.90 14.91 -16.49
CA GLU A 541 9.95 16.06 -15.59
C GLU A 541 9.07 17.21 -16.08
N ASN A 542 9.06 17.48 -17.39
CA ASN A 542 8.22 18.50 -18.00
C ASN A 542 6.74 18.14 -17.89
N ARG A 543 6.39 16.87 -18.10
CA ARG A 543 5.01 16.38 -17.93
C ARG A 543 4.53 16.49 -16.48
N GLU A 544 5.39 16.18 -15.50
CA GLU A 544 5.00 16.32 -14.09
C GLU A 544 4.86 17.78 -13.65
N LYS A 545 5.74 18.66 -14.13
CA LYS A 545 5.81 20.07 -13.70
C LYS A 545 4.82 20.97 -14.46
N TYR A 546 4.71 20.80 -15.77
CA TYR A 546 3.96 21.69 -16.67
C TYR A 546 2.77 21.00 -17.35
N GLY A 547 2.65 19.68 -17.22
CA GLY A 547 1.56 18.92 -17.84
C GLY A 547 0.25 18.97 -17.06
N THR A 548 -0.85 18.90 -17.80
CA THR A 548 -2.19 18.72 -17.24
C THR A 548 -2.42 17.26 -16.85
N LYS A 549 -2.91 17.03 -15.63
CA LYS A 549 -3.23 15.70 -15.11
C LYS A 549 -4.69 15.36 -15.40
N LYS A 550 -4.96 14.09 -15.64
CA LYS A 550 -6.32 13.59 -15.82
C LYS A 550 -6.92 13.27 -14.45
N PHE A 551 -7.75 14.17 -13.92
CA PHE A 551 -8.57 13.92 -12.74
C PHE A 551 -9.93 13.36 -13.19
N GLY A 552 -10.17 12.06 -12.97
CA GLY A 552 -11.44 11.41 -13.31
C GLY A 552 -11.57 10.93 -14.76
N ARG A 553 -12.81 10.94 -15.28
CA ARG A 553 -13.17 10.37 -16.59
C ARG A 553 -12.75 11.27 -17.76
N TYR A 554 -12.95 12.57 -17.61
CA TYR A 554 -12.73 13.55 -18.68
C TYR A 554 -11.25 13.96 -18.76
N LYS A 555 -10.80 14.30 -19.97
CA LYS A 555 -9.47 14.86 -20.21
C LYS A 555 -9.60 16.39 -20.26
N PHE A 556 -8.53 17.09 -19.91
CA PHE A 556 -8.45 18.53 -20.18
C PHE A 556 -8.46 18.78 -21.69
N GLU A 557 -9.30 19.73 -22.08
CA GLU A 557 -9.44 20.26 -23.43
C GLU A 557 -9.06 21.74 -23.35
N GLU A 558 -8.08 22.13 -24.16
CA GLU A 558 -7.63 23.51 -24.27
C GLU A 558 -8.76 24.39 -24.85
N ALA A 559 -8.78 25.66 -24.47
CA ALA A 559 -9.70 26.62 -25.06
C ALA A 559 -9.25 26.93 -26.50
N ASP A 560 -10.20 27.28 -27.36
CA ASP A 560 -9.90 27.75 -28.70
C ASP A 560 -9.14 29.09 -28.63
N LEU A 561 -8.27 29.33 -29.62
CA LEU A 561 -7.48 30.56 -29.69
C LEU A 561 -8.40 31.72 -30.10
N GLU A 562 -8.56 32.70 -29.20
CA GLU A 562 -9.31 33.93 -29.45
C GLU A 562 -8.47 34.86 -30.35
N LEU A 563 -8.98 35.21 -31.54
CA LEU A 563 -8.27 36.02 -32.53
C LEU A 563 -9.22 36.74 -33.48
N ASN A 564 -8.83 37.97 -33.86
CA ASN A 564 -9.52 38.71 -34.91
C ASN A 564 -8.97 38.30 -36.29
N LEU A 565 -9.86 38.14 -37.28
CA LEU A 565 -9.46 37.95 -38.68
C LEU A 565 -8.86 39.23 -39.25
N SER A 566 -8.17 39.11 -40.40
CA SER A 566 -7.53 40.26 -41.06
C SER A 566 -8.52 41.39 -41.37
N ASP A 567 -9.76 41.05 -41.73
CA ASP A 567 -10.81 42.02 -42.06
C ASP A 567 -11.39 42.72 -40.82
N GLU A 568 -11.20 42.14 -39.64
CA GLU A 568 -11.74 42.64 -38.37
C GLU A 568 -10.74 43.52 -37.62
N ILE A 569 -9.48 43.55 -38.06
CA ILE A 569 -8.45 44.44 -37.53
C ILE A 569 -8.61 45.82 -38.16
N THR A 570 -9.27 46.71 -37.42
CA THR A 570 -9.58 48.07 -37.88
C THR A 570 -8.54 49.11 -37.42
N GLY A 571 -7.58 48.74 -36.58
CA GLY A 571 -6.55 49.64 -36.03
C GLY A 571 -7.07 50.73 -35.08
N ASN A 572 -8.37 50.76 -34.78
CA ASN A 572 -9.02 51.74 -33.92
C ASN A 572 -9.74 51.08 -32.74
N LEU A 573 -9.51 51.59 -31.52
CA LEU A 573 -10.09 51.02 -30.28
C LEU A 573 -11.62 51.16 -30.20
N ARG A 574 -12.20 52.17 -30.87
CA ARG A 574 -13.66 52.40 -30.85
C ARG A 574 -14.44 51.41 -31.72
N THR A 575 -13.79 50.89 -32.77
CA THR A 575 -14.39 49.96 -33.74
C THR A 575 -13.99 48.52 -33.49
N MET A 576 -13.14 48.27 -32.49
CA MET A 576 -12.71 46.91 -32.16
C MET A 576 -13.90 46.11 -31.62
N LYS A 577 -14.06 44.88 -32.13
CA LYS A 577 -14.95 43.91 -31.52
C LYS A 577 -14.18 43.22 -30.41
N THR A 578 -14.76 43.17 -29.21
CA THR A 578 -14.19 42.41 -28.11
C THR A 578 -14.56 40.96 -28.29
N GLU A 579 -13.57 40.09 -28.34
CA GLU A 579 -13.75 38.65 -28.39
C GLU A 579 -13.35 38.00 -27.06
N GLY A 580 -13.93 36.84 -26.79
CA GLY A 580 -13.53 35.99 -25.67
C GLY A 580 -14.32 36.15 -24.39
N ASN A 581 -14.18 35.16 -23.50
CA ASN A 581 -14.79 35.17 -22.17
C ASN A 581 -13.74 34.93 -21.09
N LEU A 582 -13.44 35.99 -20.34
CA LEU A 582 -12.48 35.99 -19.23
C LEU A 582 -12.77 34.89 -18.20
N LEU A 583 -14.05 34.65 -17.85
CA LEU A 583 -14.41 33.62 -16.89
C LEU A 583 -14.11 32.21 -17.41
N HIS A 584 -14.31 31.99 -18.72
CA HIS A 584 -13.98 30.73 -19.36
C HIS A 584 -12.47 30.49 -19.38
N ASP A 585 -11.69 31.50 -19.75
CA ASP A 585 -10.22 31.43 -19.73
C ASP A 585 -9.67 31.19 -18.31
N ARG A 586 -10.16 31.92 -17.30
CA ARG A 586 -9.78 31.68 -15.89
C ARG A 586 -10.13 30.26 -15.42
N PHE A 587 -11.32 29.76 -15.80
CA PHE A 587 -11.75 28.41 -15.49
C PHE A 587 -10.84 27.36 -16.15
N LYS A 588 -10.49 27.54 -17.42
CA LYS A 588 -9.57 26.67 -18.16
C LYS A 588 -8.14 26.75 -17.62
N SER A 589 -7.65 27.92 -17.21
CA SER A 589 -6.37 28.07 -16.51
C SER A 589 -6.33 27.30 -15.19
N LEU A 590 -7.41 27.34 -14.39
CA LEU A 590 -7.50 26.57 -13.13
C LEU A 590 -7.47 25.05 -13.39
N GLN A 591 -8.10 24.59 -14.48
CA GLN A 591 -8.03 23.19 -14.92
C GLN A 591 -6.63 22.82 -15.42
N LYS A 592 -6.02 23.64 -16.28
CA LYS A 592 -4.66 23.46 -16.81
C LYS A 592 -3.63 23.39 -15.69
N ARG A 593 -3.81 24.20 -14.64
CA ARG A 593 -2.95 24.22 -13.46
C ARG A 593 -3.19 23.08 -12.48
N ASN A 594 -4.14 22.17 -12.74
CA ASN A 594 -4.49 21.05 -11.87
C ASN A 594 -5.02 21.48 -10.49
N ILE A 595 -5.68 22.65 -10.40
CA ILE A 595 -6.33 23.13 -9.16
C ILE A 595 -7.79 22.66 -9.14
N ILE A 596 -8.46 22.75 -10.29
CA ILE A 596 -9.82 22.27 -10.48
C ILE A 596 -9.78 21.06 -11.42
N GLU A 597 -10.60 20.06 -11.13
CA GLU A 597 -10.77 18.90 -12.01
C GLU A 597 -11.57 19.23 -13.28
N THR A 598 -11.35 18.44 -14.32
CA THR A 598 -12.12 18.53 -15.57
C THR A 598 -13.45 17.81 -15.41
N ARG A 599 -14.54 18.57 -15.40
CA ARG A 599 -15.91 18.06 -15.22
C ARG A 599 -16.87 18.65 -16.24
N ILE A 600 -17.90 17.87 -16.57
CA ILE A 600 -19.04 18.31 -17.39
C ILE A 600 -20.23 18.51 -16.44
N ARG A 601 -21.08 19.50 -16.72
CA ARG A 601 -22.31 19.71 -15.96
C ARG A 601 -23.17 18.44 -16.03
N ALA A 602 -23.44 17.84 -14.87
CA ALA A 602 -24.33 16.68 -14.79
C ALA A 602 -25.75 17.10 -15.20
N LYS A 603 -26.33 16.38 -16.18
CA LYS A 603 -27.74 16.55 -16.52
C LYS A 603 -28.55 15.70 -15.55
N PRO A 604 -29.60 16.25 -14.90
CA PRO A 604 -30.43 15.45 -14.01
C PRO A 604 -31.14 14.37 -14.82
N THR A 605 -31.04 13.12 -14.37
CA THR A 605 -31.86 12.03 -14.91
C THR A 605 -33.30 12.25 -14.44
N LYS A 606 -34.19 12.66 -15.33
CA LYS A 606 -35.62 12.77 -15.02
C LYS A 606 -36.16 11.36 -14.79
N THR A 607 -36.46 11.00 -13.54
CA THR A 607 -37.33 9.85 -13.29
C THR A 607 -38.72 10.20 -13.83
N LYS A 608 -39.38 9.24 -14.48
CA LYS A 608 -40.77 9.44 -14.89
C LYS A 608 -41.60 9.63 -13.61
N MET A 609 -41.98 10.87 -13.31
CA MET A 609 -42.94 11.14 -12.24
C MET A 609 -44.26 10.48 -12.63
N LYS A 610 -44.72 9.55 -11.80
CA LYS A 610 -46.07 8.99 -11.96
C LYS A 610 -47.06 10.10 -11.66
N LYS A 611 -47.71 10.62 -12.69
CA LYS A 611 -48.84 11.52 -12.54
C LYS A 611 -50.04 10.66 -12.19
N TYR A 612 -50.59 10.86 -11.00
CA TYR A 612 -51.87 10.29 -10.61
C TYR A 612 -52.88 11.43 -10.65
N GLU A 613 -54.01 11.19 -11.29
CA GLU A 613 -55.19 12.01 -11.02
C GLU A 613 -55.57 11.82 -9.55
N LYS A 614 -55.81 12.94 -8.87
CA LYS A 614 -56.31 12.90 -7.49
C LYS A 614 -57.68 12.22 -7.51
N ARG A 615 -57.93 11.37 -6.51
CA ARG A 615 -59.19 10.64 -6.38
C ARG A 615 -60.42 11.56 -6.41
N SER A 616 -60.32 12.72 -5.76
CA SER A 616 -61.36 13.75 -5.78
C SER A 616 -61.68 14.31 -7.17
N VAL A 617 -60.73 14.31 -8.11
CA VAL A 617 -60.96 14.76 -9.50
C VAL A 617 -61.56 13.64 -10.35
N ARG A 618 -61.26 12.37 -10.01
CA ARG A 618 -61.84 11.20 -10.68
C ARG A 618 -63.28 10.91 -10.25
N GLU A 619 -63.62 11.18 -8.99
CA GLU A 619 -64.95 10.96 -8.42
C GLU A 619 -65.95 12.04 -8.82
N VAL A 620 -65.46 13.20 -9.23
CA VAL A 620 -66.25 14.28 -9.84
C VAL A 620 -66.54 13.86 -11.29
N GLY A 621 -67.61 13.08 -11.49
CA GLY A 621 -68.06 12.63 -12.80
C GLY A 621 -68.43 13.77 -13.76
N GLU A 622 -68.65 13.45 -15.04
CA GLU A 622 -68.92 14.36 -16.17
C GLU A 622 -70.04 15.42 -15.94
N ASN A 623 -70.82 15.29 -14.86
CA ASN A 623 -71.95 16.16 -14.51
C ASN A 623 -71.62 17.26 -13.48
N TYR A 624 -70.36 17.48 -13.11
CA TYR A 624 -70.00 18.56 -12.19
C TYR A 624 -69.98 19.92 -12.89
N ARG A 625 -71.05 20.70 -12.72
CA ARG A 625 -71.05 22.14 -12.99
C ARG A 625 -70.68 22.90 -11.71
N PRO A 626 -69.59 23.68 -11.69
CA PRO A 626 -69.36 24.62 -10.61
C PRO A 626 -70.49 25.68 -10.62
N LYS A 627 -71.00 26.03 -9.43
CA LYS A 627 -71.94 27.14 -9.27
C LYS A 627 -71.24 28.48 -9.39
#